data_AF-A0A1Y2S9V5-F1
#
_entry.id   AF-A0A1Y2S9V5-F1
#
_cell.length_a   1.000
_cell.length_b   1.000
_cell.length_c   1.000
_cell.angle_alpha   90.00
_cell.angle_beta   90.00
_cell.angle_gamma   90.00
#
_symmetry.space_group_name_H-M   'P 1'
#
loop_
_entity.id
_entity.type
_entity.pdbx_description
1 polymer ?
#
loop_
_entity_poly.entity_id
_entity_poly.type
_entity_poly.pdbx_seq_one_letter_code
_entity_poly.pdbx_strand_id
1 'polypeptide(L)'
;MPTPNKNAKSQLTTVRVPHDVIEEMGAVKQGNESNAGFIITAMRGEIARRQSESNCKDPLLSSLDALARIEEIGTKANEEIRLLISVAQEELQQRKSKASSEQ
;
A
#
# COMPACT_ATOMS: atom_id res chain seq x y z
N MET A 1 -28.43 3.12 9.49
CA MET A 1 -29.83 3.06 9.04
C MET A 1 -29.85 2.95 7.52
N PRO A 2 -30.41 1.89 6.92
CA PRO A 2 -30.68 1.84 5.49
C PRO A 2 -31.66 2.94 5.11
N THR A 3 -31.41 3.63 4.00
CA THR A 3 -32.38 4.55 3.38
C THR A 3 -32.80 3.96 2.04
N PRO A 4 -33.93 4.39 1.45
CA PRO A 4 -34.34 3.90 0.12
C PRO A 4 -33.22 4.00 -0.94
N ASN A 5 -32.35 5.01 -0.80
CA ASN A 5 -31.28 5.29 -1.76
C ASN A 5 -29.90 4.75 -1.32
N LYS A 6 -29.76 4.13 -0.13
CA LYS A 6 -28.46 3.63 0.35
C LYS A 6 -28.62 2.42 1.27
N ASN A 7 -27.95 1.33 0.91
CA ASN A 7 -27.83 0.12 1.73
C ASN A 7 -26.35 -0.26 1.90
N ALA A 8 -26.08 -1.39 2.57
CA ALA A 8 -24.72 -1.83 2.87
C ALA A 8 -23.88 -2.18 1.63
N LYS A 9 -24.51 -2.43 0.47
CA LYS A 9 -23.84 -2.89 -0.76
C LYS A 9 -23.83 -1.84 -1.87
N SER A 10 -24.71 -0.83 -1.83
CA SER A 10 -24.95 0.08 -2.94
C SER A 10 -25.62 1.38 -2.52
N GLN A 11 -25.42 2.42 -3.34
CA GLN A 11 -26.08 3.71 -3.22
C GLN A 11 -26.65 4.12 -4.58
N LEU A 12 -27.92 4.51 -4.62
CA LEU A 12 -28.59 5.03 -5.81
C LEU A 12 -28.17 6.48 -6.03
N THR A 13 -27.77 6.81 -7.26
CA THR A 13 -27.44 8.17 -7.70
C THR A 13 -28.21 8.48 -8.97
N THR A 14 -28.94 9.59 -9.01
CA THR A 14 -29.78 9.99 -10.15
C THR A 14 -29.21 11.24 -10.79
N VAL A 15 -28.81 11.15 -12.06
CA VAL A 15 -28.26 12.25 -12.86
C VAL A 15 -28.83 12.15 -14.27
N ARG A 16 -29.04 13.29 -14.94
CA ARG A 16 -29.41 13.32 -16.35
C ARG A 16 -28.17 13.17 -17.21
N VAL A 17 -28.20 12.25 -18.16
CA VAL A 17 -27.12 12.02 -19.14
C VAL A 17 -27.62 12.51 -20.50
N PRO A 18 -26.82 13.31 -21.24
CA PRO A 18 -27.15 13.72 -22.61
C PRO A 18 -27.45 12.54 -23.55
N HIS A 19 -28.30 12.77 -24.56
CA HIS A 19 -28.77 11.71 -25.46
C HIS A 19 -27.64 11.16 -26.34
N ASP A 20 -26.80 12.04 -26.87
CA ASP A 20 -25.58 11.70 -27.62
C ASP A 20 -24.68 10.75 -26.83
N VAL A 21 -24.45 11.01 -25.54
CA VAL A 21 -23.64 10.14 -24.68
C VAL A 21 -24.29 8.76 -24.48
N ILE A 22 -25.63 8.69 -24.39
CA ILE A 22 -26.36 7.42 -24.28
C ILE A 22 -26.29 6.62 -25.59
N GLU A 23 -26.38 7.30 -26.73
CA GLU A 23 -26.25 6.68 -28.06
C GLU A 23 -24.84 6.14 -28.28
N GLU A 24 -23.81 6.93 -27.98
CA GLU A 24 -22.41 6.52 -28.06
C GLU A 24 -22.12 5.32 -27.16
N MET A 25 -22.60 5.34 -25.92
CA MET A 25 -22.51 4.19 -25.01
C MET A 25 -23.15 2.95 -25.66
N GLY A 26 -24.34 3.09 -26.24
CA GLY A 26 -25.05 2.00 -26.91
C GLY A 26 -24.25 1.40 -28.07
N ALA A 27 -23.51 2.22 -28.82
CA ALA A 27 -22.71 1.80 -29.97
C ALA A 27 -21.45 1.00 -29.59
N VAL A 28 -20.86 1.25 -28.41
CA VAL A 28 -19.62 0.60 -27.95
C VAL A 28 -19.85 -0.53 -26.94
N LYS A 29 -21.07 -0.67 -26.44
CA LYS A 29 -21.43 -1.67 -25.42
C LYS A 29 -21.31 -3.10 -25.96
N GLN A 30 -20.79 -4.01 -25.15
CA GLN A 30 -20.72 -5.42 -25.53
C GLN A 30 -22.11 -6.07 -25.48
N GLY A 31 -22.35 -7.09 -26.33
CA GLY A 31 -23.68 -7.69 -26.51
C GLY A 31 -24.29 -8.31 -25.25
N ASN A 32 -23.48 -8.73 -24.28
CA ASN A 32 -23.90 -9.29 -22.99
C ASN A 32 -23.81 -8.28 -21.84
N GLU A 33 -23.43 -7.04 -22.09
CA GLU A 33 -23.21 -6.02 -21.07
C GLU A 33 -24.49 -5.22 -20.79
N SER A 34 -24.78 -5.01 -19.51
CA SER A 34 -25.87 -4.12 -19.09
C SER A 34 -25.40 -2.66 -19.04
N ASN A 35 -26.31 -1.70 -19.20
CA ASN A 35 -25.96 -0.28 -19.10
C ASN A 35 -25.38 0.05 -17.71
N ALA A 36 -25.89 -0.59 -16.66
CA ALA A 36 -25.33 -0.49 -15.32
C ALA A 36 -23.90 -1.03 -15.25
N GLY A 37 -23.63 -2.19 -15.88
CA GLY A 37 -22.30 -2.79 -15.98
C GLY A 37 -21.30 -1.86 -16.66
N PHE A 38 -21.70 -1.26 -17.79
CA PHE A 38 -20.88 -0.29 -18.51
C PHE A 38 -20.53 0.92 -17.63
N ILE A 39 -21.54 1.54 -17.02
CA ILE A 39 -21.36 2.74 -16.18
C ILE A 39 -20.48 2.44 -14.96
N ILE A 40 -20.68 1.31 -14.28
CA ILE A 40 -19.86 0.91 -13.13
C ILE A 40 -18.40 0.73 -13.55
N THR A 41 -18.17 0.09 -14.70
CA THR A 41 -16.81 -0.12 -15.24
C THR A 41 -16.15 1.20 -15.58
N ALA A 42 -16.85 2.11 -16.27
CA ALA A 42 -16.35 3.45 -16.57
C ALA A 42 -16.01 4.25 -15.30
N MET A 43 -16.90 4.23 -14.29
CA MET A 43 -16.65 4.90 -13.01
C MET A 43 -15.42 4.34 -12.29
N ARG A 44 -15.24 3.01 -12.28
CA ARG A 44 -14.06 2.37 -11.69
C ARG A 44 -12.77 2.76 -12.41
N GLY A 45 -12.81 2.81 -13.75
CA GLY A 45 -11.68 3.25 -14.56
C GLY A 45 -11.28 4.70 -14.24
N GLU A 46 -12.25 5.60 -14.15
CA GLU A 46 -12.00 7.01 -13.82
C GLU A 46 -11.48 7.20 -12.38
N ILE A 47 -12.00 6.42 -11.41
CA ILE A 47 -11.44 6.41 -10.04
C ILE A 47 -9.98 5.96 -10.07
N ALA A 48 -9.66 4.87 -10.77
CA ALA A 48 -8.29 4.37 -10.87
C ALA A 48 -7.36 5.39 -11.53
N ARG A 49 -7.80 6.08 -12.59
CA ARG A 49 -7.03 7.16 -13.24
C ARG A 49 -6.74 8.32 -12.30
N ARG A 50 -7.75 8.79 -11.55
CA ARG A 50 -7.53 9.88 -10.57
C ARG A 50 -6.68 9.42 -9.40
N GLN A 51 -6.84 8.17 -8.98
CA GLN A 51 -5.99 7.57 -7.96
C GLN A 51 -4.54 7.52 -8.44
N SER A 52 -4.25 7.05 -9.66
CA SER A 52 -2.88 7.04 -10.18
C SER A 52 -2.29 8.43 -10.36
N GLU A 53 -3.07 9.43 -10.76
CA GLU A 53 -2.64 10.84 -10.80
C GLU A 53 -2.36 11.39 -9.39
N SER A 54 -3.18 11.01 -8.41
CA SER A 54 -2.97 11.40 -7.00
C SER A 54 -1.86 10.61 -6.29
N ASN A 55 -1.59 9.39 -6.72
CA ASN A 55 -0.50 8.51 -6.25
C ASN A 55 0.78 8.76 -7.06
N CYS A 56 0.69 9.52 -8.16
CA CYS A 56 1.77 10.30 -8.73
C CYS A 56 2.06 11.56 -7.88
N LYS A 57 1.61 11.60 -6.62
CA LYS A 57 2.36 12.28 -5.56
C LYS A 57 3.60 11.45 -5.28
N ASP A 58 4.56 11.62 -6.19
CA ASP A 58 5.94 11.20 -6.17
C ASP A 58 6.22 9.74 -5.80
N PRO A 59 6.44 8.86 -6.79
CA PRO A 59 7.22 7.63 -6.59
C PRO A 59 8.52 7.88 -5.81
N LEU A 60 9.07 9.09 -5.94
CA LEU A 60 10.20 9.58 -5.15
C LEU A 60 9.89 9.65 -3.64
N LEU A 61 8.72 10.14 -3.23
CA LEU A 61 8.29 10.16 -1.83
C LEU A 61 8.10 8.74 -1.29
N SER A 62 7.45 7.85 -2.06
CA SER A 62 7.32 6.45 -1.65
C SER A 62 8.67 5.73 -1.57
N SER A 63 9.60 6.02 -2.48
CA SER A 63 10.95 5.46 -2.44
C SER A 63 11.79 6.04 -1.30
N LEU A 64 11.59 7.31 -0.96
CA LEU A 64 12.26 7.96 0.16
C LEU A 64 11.77 7.41 1.49
N ASP A 65 10.46 7.21 1.64
CA ASP A 65 9.87 6.52 2.79
C ASP A 65 10.39 5.08 2.92
N ALA A 66 10.57 4.39 1.78
CA ALA A 66 11.16 3.05 1.78
C ALA A 66 12.63 3.07 2.22
N LEU A 67 13.42 4.06 1.76
CA LEU A 67 14.81 4.23 2.18
C LEU A 67 14.93 4.57 3.67
N ALA A 68 14.07 5.44 4.21
CA ALA A 68 14.03 5.77 5.63
C ALA A 68 13.77 4.54 6.52
N ARG A 69 12.86 3.64 6.08
CA ARG A 69 12.63 2.36 6.78
C ARG A 69 13.85 1.44 6.73
N ILE A 70 14.58 1.40 5.60
CA ILE A 70 15.81 0.61 5.48
C ILE A 70 16.89 1.14 6.42
N GLU A 71 17.02 2.46 6.55
CA GLU A 71 17.95 3.10 7.48
C GLU A 71 17.65 2.70 8.94
N GLU A 72 16.39 2.79 9.38
CA GLU A 72 15.97 2.40 10.73
C GLU A 72 16.28 0.92 11.04
N ILE A 73 16.03 0.03 10.08
CA ILE A 73 16.37 -1.40 10.23
C ILE A 73 17.89 -1.58 10.34
N GLY A 74 18.66 -0.87 9.50
CA GLY A 74 20.11 -0.93 9.48
C GLY A 74 20.75 -0.45 10.78
N THR A 75 20.26 0.65 11.35
CA THR A 75 20.76 1.17 12.64
C THR A 75 20.47 0.20 13.77
N LYS A 76 19.25 -0.33 13.84
CA LYS A 76 18.87 -1.31 14.86
C LYS A 76 19.69 -2.60 14.76
N ALA A 77 19.85 -3.15 13.55
CA ALA A 77 20.67 -4.34 13.34
C ALA A 77 22.13 -4.12 13.76
N ASN A 78 22.67 -2.93 13.50
CA ASN A 78 24.03 -2.56 13.91
C ASN A 78 24.18 -2.48 15.43
N GLU A 79 23.19 -1.97 16.16
CA GLU A 79 23.17 -1.96 17.63
C GLU A 79 23.16 -3.37 18.20
N GLU A 80 22.31 -4.25 17.67
CA GLU A 80 22.24 -5.66 18.10
C GLU A 80 23.56 -6.40 17.85
N ILE A 81 24.21 -6.17 16.71
CA ILE A 81 25.54 -6.73 16.41
C ILE A 81 26.59 -6.24 17.42
N ARG A 82 26.58 -4.96 17.77
CA ARG A 82 27.52 -4.40 18.76
C ARG A 82 27.33 -5.04 20.13
N LEU A 83 26.09 -5.23 20.57
CA LEU A 83 25.79 -5.92 21.82
C LEU A 83 26.36 -7.35 21.81
N LEU A 84 26.15 -8.09 20.72
CA LEU A 84 26.66 -9.45 20.59
C LEU A 84 28.19 -9.51 20.64
N ILE A 85 28.87 -8.55 19.99
CA ILE A 85 30.34 -8.45 20.04
C ILE A 85 30.82 -8.20 21.48
N SER A 86 30.18 -7.28 22.21
CA SER A 86 30.54 -6.99 23.60
C SER A 86 30.40 -8.23 24.49
N VAL A 87 29.28 -8.95 24.39
CA VAL A 87 29.07 -10.19 25.14
C VAL A 87 30.14 -11.24 24.80
N ALA A 88 30.45 -11.42 23.51
CA ALA A 88 31.48 -12.37 23.09
C ALA A 88 32.87 -12.00 23.63
N GLN A 89 33.20 -10.70 23.69
CA GLN A 89 34.47 -10.22 24.25
C GLN A 89 34.55 -10.45 25.76
N GLU A 90 33.47 -10.16 26.50
CA GLU A 90 33.40 -10.42 27.94
C GLU A 90 33.58 -11.91 28.26
N GLU A 91 32.87 -12.79 27.55
CA GLU A 91 33.00 -14.25 27.67
C GLU A 91 34.42 -14.72 27.39
N LEU A 92 35.09 -14.18 26.36
CA LEU A 92 36.48 -14.51 26.06
C LEU A 92 37.44 -14.07 27.17
N GLN A 93 37.23 -12.90 27.78
CA GLN A 93 38.06 -12.42 28.88
C GLN A 93 37.86 -13.25 30.14
N GLN A 94 36.62 -13.61 30.48
CA GLN A 94 36.32 -14.49 31.62
C GLN A 94 36.99 -15.87 31.48
N ARG A 95 36.98 -16.45 30.27
CA ARG A 95 37.69 -17.70 30.00
C ARG A 95 39.20 -17.57 30.19
N LYS A 96 39.79 -16.47 29.73
CA LYS A 96 41.23 -16.19 29.90
C LYS A 96 41.59 -16.00 31.37
N SER A 97 40.80 -15.25 32.15
CA SER A 97 41.07 -15.05 33.58
C SER A 97 40.93 -16.35 34.37
N LYS A 98 39.93 -17.19 34.04
CA LYS A 98 39.73 -18.49 34.69
C LYS A 98 40.86 -19.47 34.37
N ALA A 99 41.31 -19.53 33.11
CA ALA A 99 42.45 -20.34 32.71
C ALA A 99 43.77 -19.90 33.37
N SER A 100 43.92 -18.61 33.70
CA SER A 100 45.10 -18.07 34.38
C SER A 100 45.08 -18.23 35.90
N SER A 101 43.93 -18.48 36.53
CA SER A 101 43.82 -18.70 37.99
C SER A 101 43.92 -20.16 38.42
N GLU A 102 43.89 -21.09 37.46
CA GLU A 102 44.00 -22.54 37.69
C GLU A 102 45.42 -23.10 37.42
N GLN A 103 46.42 -22.22 37.19
CA GLN A 103 47.86 -22.53 37.11
C GLN A 103 48.60 -22.02 38.36
#